data_AF-A0A359KJ14-F1
#
_entry.id   AF-A0A359KJ14-F1
#
_cell.length_a   1.000
_cell.length_b   1.000
_cell.length_c   1.000
_cell.angle_alpha   90.00
_cell.angle_beta   90.00
_cell.angle_gamma   90.00
#
_symmetry.space_group_name_H-M   'P 1'
#
loop_
_entity.id
_entity.type
_entity.pdbx_description
1 polymer ?
#
loop_
_entity_poly.entity_id
_entity_poly.type
_entity_poly.pdbx_seq_one_letter_code
_entity_poly.pdbx_strand_id
1 'polypeptide(L)'
;MKPIRTFSIVPVLPPELHRLRDIAVNLRWSWDGPSRNLFARLDPDLWESTHQNPVRLLGAIDQSRLEEAAADEGFRLQLERVAADFDAYMGATSTWYARTHGQTLQPCIAYFSPEFGVANCL
;
A
#
# COMPACT_ATOMS: atom_id res chain seq x y z
N MET A 1 -28.56 -7.77 -17.07
CA MET A 1 -29.08 -7.04 -15.89
C MET A 1 -28.03 -6.04 -15.43
N LYS A 2 -28.35 -4.75 -15.37
CA LYS A 2 -27.49 -3.73 -14.75
C LYS A 2 -27.91 -3.55 -13.28
N PRO A 3 -26.98 -3.53 -12.32
CA PRO A 3 -27.34 -3.35 -10.92
C PRO A 3 -27.95 -1.97 -10.67
N ILE A 4 -29.01 -1.92 -9.87
CA ILE A 4 -29.78 -0.69 -9.52
C ILE A 4 -28.99 0.20 -8.54
N ARG A 5 -28.08 -0.39 -7.77
CA ARG A 5 -27.17 0.29 -6.84
C ARG A 5 -26.03 -0.66 -6.45
N THR A 6 -24.80 -0.16 -6.47
CA THR A 6 -23.62 -0.88 -5.96
C THR A 6 -23.27 -0.29 -4.59
N PHE A 7 -23.27 -1.11 -3.55
CA PHE A 7 -22.76 -0.74 -2.24
C PHE A 7 -21.37 -1.36 -2.08
N SER A 8 -20.34 -0.52 -1.94
CA SER A 8 -19.00 -0.98 -1.59
C SER A 8 -18.90 -0.97 -0.07
N ILE A 9 -19.03 -2.13 0.55
CA ILE A 9 -18.78 -2.29 1.98
C ILE A 9 -17.26 -2.38 2.12
N VAL A 10 -16.64 -1.35 2.71
CA VAL A 10 -15.21 -1.38 3.03
C VAL A 10 -15.08 -1.93 4.45
N PRO A 11 -14.35 -3.03 4.65
CA PRO A 11 -14.04 -3.56 5.98
C PRO A 11 -13.47 -2.47 6.89
N VAL A 12 -13.88 -2.47 8.15
CA VAL A 12 -13.35 -1.53 9.14
C VAL A 12 -12.01 -2.07 9.59
N LEU A 13 -10.93 -1.38 9.23
CA LEU A 13 -9.60 -1.73 9.71
C LEU A 13 -9.54 -1.55 11.23
N PRO A 14 -9.14 -2.59 11.98
CA PRO A 14 -8.83 -2.45 13.39
C PRO A 14 -7.81 -1.32 13.62
N PRO A 15 -7.85 -0.59 14.76
CA PRO A 15 -6.92 0.49 15.06
C PRO A 15 -5.44 0.10 14.91
N GLU A 16 -5.11 -1.14 15.26
CA GLU A 16 -3.77 -1.73 15.17
C GLU A 16 -3.28 -1.84 13.72
N LEU A 17 -4.22 -1.95 12.77
CA LEU A 17 -3.95 -2.18 11.35
C LEU A 17 -4.16 -0.93 10.48
N HIS A 18 -4.46 0.23 11.08
CA HIS A 18 -4.81 1.43 10.31
C HIS A 18 -3.73 1.84 9.28
N ARG A 19 -2.45 1.62 9.60
CA ARG A 19 -1.30 1.94 8.73
C ARG A 19 -1.31 1.17 7.40
N LEU A 20 -2.02 0.03 7.31
CA LEU A 20 -2.19 -0.68 6.03
C LEU A 20 -2.84 0.22 4.98
N ARG A 21 -3.76 1.11 5.39
CA ARG A 21 -4.41 2.05 4.46
C ARG A 21 -3.41 3.02 3.87
N ASP A 22 -2.55 3.62 4.71
CA ASP A 22 -1.55 4.61 4.27
C ASP A 22 -0.57 3.98 3.27
N ILE A 23 -0.13 2.75 3.56
CA ILE A 23 0.76 2.00 2.69
C ILE A 23 0.04 1.62 1.38
N ALA A 24 -1.23 1.17 1.44
CA ALA A 24 -1.97 0.73 0.27
C ALA A 24 -2.24 1.84 -0.76
N VAL A 25 -2.48 3.07 -0.30
CA VAL A 25 -2.78 4.20 -1.20
C VAL A 25 -1.52 4.90 -1.73
N ASN A 26 -0.33 4.52 -1.27
CA ASN A 26 0.93 5.09 -1.74
C ASN A 26 1.67 4.11 -2.65
N LEU A 27 1.89 4.50 -3.91
CA LEU A 27 2.48 3.66 -4.94
C LEU A 27 3.83 3.02 -4.59
N ARG A 28 4.56 3.53 -3.58
CA ARG A 28 5.79 2.90 -3.06
C ARG A 28 5.64 1.39 -2.87
N TRP A 29 4.46 0.91 -2.46
CA TRP A 29 4.21 -0.53 -2.30
C TRP A 29 4.51 -1.35 -3.55
N SER A 30 4.42 -0.78 -4.75
CA SER A 30 4.60 -1.51 -6.02
C SER A 30 6.04 -2.00 -6.24
N TRP A 31 7.03 -1.26 -5.74
CA TRP A 31 8.45 -1.62 -5.81
C TRP A 31 9.07 -1.98 -4.45
N ASP A 32 8.36 -1.73 -3.33
CA ASP A 32 8.82 -2.11 -2.00
C ASP A 32 8.41 -3.55 -1.64
N GLY A 33 9.38 -4.47 -1.70
CA GLY A 33 9.16 -5.89 -1.39
C GLY A 33 8.49 -6.16 -0.02
N PRO A 34 8.94 -5.53 1.08
CA PRO A 34 8.32 -5.67 2.40
C PRO A 34 6.84 -5.26 2.42
N SER A 35 6.47 -4.15 1.77
CA SER A 35 5.08 -3.72 1.63
C SER A 35 4.23 -4.73 0.85
N ARG A 36 4.74 -5.28 -0.27
CA ARG A 36 4.03 -6.34 -1.01
C ARG A 36 3.83 -7.60 -0.17
N ASN A 37 4.85 -7.98 0.59
CA ASN A 37 4.79 -9.16 1.46
C ASN A 37 3.73 -8.99 2.56
N LEU A 38 3.54 -7.78 3.11
CA LEU A 38 2.47 -7.49 4.07
C LEU A 38 1.08 -7.85 3.51
N PHE A 39 0.77 -7.37 2.30
CA PHE A 39 -0.52 -7.64 1.68
C PHE A 39 -0.68 -9.10 1.24
N ALA A 40 0.38 -9.70 0.69
CA ALA A 40 0.37 -11.12 0.35
C ALA A 40 0.19 -12.03 1.57
N ARG A 41 0.71 -11.64 2.75
CA ARG A 41 0.60 -12.42 3.99
C ARG A 41 -0.78 -12.29 4.64
N LEU A 42 -1.50 -11.19 4.41
CA LEU A 42 -2.89 -11.04 4.88
C LEU A 42 -3.75 -12.14 4.28
N ASP A 43 -3.77 -12.26 2.97
CA ASP A 43 -4.53 -13.29 2.27
C ASP A 43 -3.87 -13.53 0.89
N PRO A 44 -3.10 -14.62 0.74
CA PRO A 44 -2.37 -14.92 -0.50
C PRO A 44 -3.29 -15.11 -1.71
N ASP A 45 -4.43 -15.75 -1.52
CA ASP A 45 -5.37 -16.05 -2.60
C ASP A 45 -6.14 -14.80 -3.02
N LEU A 46 -6.55 -13.98 -2.05
CA LEU A 46 -7.15 -12.68 -2.32
C LEU A 46 -6.15 -11.72 -2.96
N TRP A 47 -4.87 -11.77 -2.56
CA TRP A 47 -3.81 -10.98 -3.16
C TRP A 47 -3.63 -11.26 -4.65
N GLU A 48 -3.57 -12.53 -5.04
CA GLU A 48 -3.46 -12.90 -6.45
C GLU A 48 -4.75 -12.59 -7.23
N SER A 49 -5.93 -12.88 -6.67
CA SER A 49 -7.22 -12.62 -7.34
C SER A 49 -7.56 -11.12 -7.47
N THR A 50 -7.00 -10.26 -6.62
CA THR A 50 -7.08 -8.80 -6.76
C THR A 50 -5.99 -8.21 -7.64
N HIS A 51 -5.23 -9.06 -8.35
CA HIS A 51 -4.09 -8.69 -9.19
C HIS A 51 -3.02 -7.90 -8.43
N GLN A 52 -2.77 -8.27 -7.17
CA GLN A 52 -1.77 -7.63 -6.32
C GLN A 52 -2.07 -6.14 -6.05
N ASN A 53 -3.36 -5.78 -6.01
CA ASN A 53 -3.83 -4.44 -5.69
C ASN A 53 -4.22 -4.35 -4.20
N PRO A 54 -3.45 -3.63 -3.36
CA PRO A 54 -3.70 -3.61 -1.92
C PRO A 54 -5.00 -2.91 -1.54
N VAL A 55 -5.42 -1.90 -2.31
CA VAL A 55 -6.70 -1.21 -2.07
C VAL A 55 -7.88 -2.15 -2.31
N ARG A 56 -7.83 -2.94 -3.39
CA ARG A 56 -8.85 -3.96 -3.70
C ARG A 56 -8.85 -5.08 -2.67
N LEU A 57 -7.68 -5.56 -2.27
CA LEU A 57 -7.56 -6.56 -1.20
C LEU A 57 -8.21 -6.06 0.08
N LEU A 58 -7.86 -4.87 0.57
CA LEU A 58 -8.43 -4.33 1.80
C LEU A 58 -9.94 -4.05 1.69
N GLY A 59 -10.46 -3.82 0.49
CA GLY A 59 -11.89 -3.64 0.23
C GLY A 59 -12.68 -4.96 0.14
N ALA A 60 -12.00 -6.09 -0.10
CA ALA A 60 -12.63 -7.40 -0.31
C ALA A 60 -12.33 -8.41 0.81
N ILE A 61 -11.36 -8.13 1.68
CA ILE A 61 -10.94 -9.03 2.75
C ILE A 61 -12.03 -9.18 3.82
N ASP A 62 -12.18 -10.39 4.34
CA ASP A 62 -13.13 -10.67 5.41
C ASP A 62 -12.69 -10.00 6.73
N GLN A 63 -13.67 -9.50 7.49
CA GLN A 63 -13.42 -8.83 8.77
C GLN A 63 -12.71 -9.74 9.79
N SER A 64 -13.07 -11.03 9.85
CA SER A 64 -12.42 -12.00 10.73
C SER A 64 -10.93 -12.14 10.44
N ARG A 65 -10.53 -12.04 9.17
CA ARG A 65 -9.13 -12.13 8.78
C ARG A 65 -8.33 -10.91 9.23
N LEU A 66 -8.94 -9.73 9.21
CA LEU A 66 -8.35 -8.52 9.78
C LEU A 66 -8.21 -8.62 11.30
N GLU A 67 -9.19 -9.20 12.00
CA GLU A 67 -9.13 -9.42 13.44
C GLU A 67 -8.04 -10.43 13.83
N GLU A 68 -7.90 -11.53 13.08
CA GLU A 68 -6.81 -12.49 13.23
C GLU A 68 -5.44 -11.83 13.05
N ALA A 69 -5.28 -11.02 11.98
CA ALA A 69 -4.04 -10.30 11.70
C ALA A 69 -3.73 -9.24 12.77
N ALA A 70 -4.76 -8.61 13.35
CA ALA A 70 -4.59 -7.68 14.47
C ALA A 70 -4.14 -8.41 15.75
N ALA A 71 -4.59 -9.64 15.97
CA ALA A 71 -4.17 -10.46 17.10
C ALA A 71 -2.77 -11.08 16.92
N ASP A 72 -2.32 -11.32 15.68
CA ASP A 72 -0.99 -11.86 15.36
C ASP A 72 0.12 -10.83 15.65
N GLU A 73 0.88 -11.06 16.72
CA GLU A 73 2.03 -10.24 17.10
C GLU A 73 3.11 -10.18 16.00
N GLY A 74 3.37 -11.28 15.31
CA GLY A 74 4.35 -11.33 14.23
C GLY A 74 3.89 -10.55 12.99
N PHE A 75 2.59 -10.44 12.76
CA PHE A 75 2.04 -9.56 11.73
C PHE A 75 2.15 -8.09 12.14
N ARG A 76 1.74 -7.74 13.37
CA ARG A 76 1.85 -6.37 13.90
C ARG A 76 3.28 -5.83 13.88
N LEU A 77 4.25 -6.62 14.34
CA LEU A 77 5.67 -6.25 14.29
C LEU A 77 6.18 -6.03 12.87
N GLN A 78 5.70 -6.82 11.89
CA GLN A 78 6.03 -6.60 10.49
C GLN A 78 5.42 -5.29 9.97
N LEU A 79 4.15 -5.03 10.29
CA LEU A 79 3.47 -3.79 9.91
C LEU A 79 4.17 -2.56 10.49
N GLU A 80 4.52 -2.59 11.77
CA GLU A 80 5.25 -1.51 12.43
C GLU A 80 6.59 -1.23 11.76
N ARG A 81 7.35 -2.27 11.40
CA ARG A 81 8.64 -2.11 10.70
C ARG A 81 8.48 -1.47 9.33
N VAL A 82 7.49 -1.93 8.54
CA VAL A 82 7.24 -1.35 7.21
C VAL A 82 6.69 0.06 7.32
N ALA A 83 5.84 0.35 8.31
CA ALA A 83 5.32 1.70 8.56
C ALA A 83 6.44 2.66 8.98
N ALA A 84 7.35 2.24 9.85
CA ALA A 84 8.50 3.04 10.25
C ALA A 84 9.44 3.34 9.08
N ASP A 85 9.71 2.34 8.24
CA ASP A 85 10.50 2.49 7.01
C ASP A 85 9.79 3.41 5.99
N PHE A 86 8.47 3.28 5.86
CA PHE A 86 7.64 4.17 5.05
C PHE A 86 7.73 5.63 5.53
N ASP A 87 7.60 5.87 6.83
CA ASP A 87 7.68 7.20 7.42
C ASP A 87 9.09 7.81 7.24
N ALA A 88 10.13 7.00 7.43
CA ALA A 88 11.51 7.41 7.17
C ALA A 88 11.75 7.79 5.70
N TYR A 89 11.20 7.00 4.77
CA TYR A 89 11.28 7.28 3.34
C TYR A 89 10.55 8.58 2.97
N MET A 90 9.32 8.76 3.45
CA MET A 90 8.50 9.94 3.14
C MET A 90 9.04 11.22 3.79
N GLY A 91 9.68 11.11 4.96
CA GLY A 91 10.31 12.22 5.67
C GLY A 91 11.74 12.55 5.22
N ALA A 92 12.31 11.80 4.27
CA ALA A 92 13.70 11.98 3.86
C ALA A 92 13.93 13.32 3.15
N THR A 93 14.70 14.21 3.79
CA THR A 93 15.10 15.51 3.21
C THR A 93 16.39 15.42 2.38
N SER A 94 17.19 14.38 2.61
CA SER A 94 18.43 14.08 1.87
C SER A 94 18.18 13.00 0.82
N THR A 95 17.37 13.32 -0.20
CA THR A 95 17.13 12.41 -1.33
C THR A 95 18.31 12.43 -2.32
N TRP A 96 18.39 11.44 -3.20
CA TRP A 96 19.40 11.43 -4.27
C TRP A 96 19.38 12.72 -5.09
N TYR A 97 18.18 13.15 -5.52
CA TYR A 97 18.01 14.39 -6.27
C TYR A 97 18.51 15.61 -5.50
N ALA A 98 18.15 15.73 -4.21
CA ALA A 98 18.59 16.84 -3.37
C ALA A 98 20.12 16.89 -3.22
N ARG A 99 20.79 15.73 -3.13
CA ARG A 99 22.26 15.66 -3.04
C ARG A 99 22.95 15.98 -4.37
N THR A 100 22.36 15.57 -5.49
CA THR A 100 22.99 15.70 -6.82
C THR A 100 22.72 17.05 -7.48
N HIS A 101 21.52 17.60 -7.31
CA HIS A 101 21.06 18.81 -8.00
C HIS A 101 20.71 19.96 -7.04
N GLY A 102 20.83 19.75 -5.73
CA GLY A 102 20.38 20.70 -4.71
C GLY A 102 18.88 20.59 -4.44
N GLN A 103 18.42 21.27 -3.38
CA GLN A 103 16.98 21.35 -3.09
C GLN A 103 16.36 22.49 -3.90
N THR A 104 15.44 22.15 -4.80
CA THR A 104 14.53 23.10 -5.45
C THR A 104 13.15 22.92 -4.84
N LEU A 105 12.51 24.00 -4.36
CA LEU A 105 11.18 23.92 -3.73
C LEU A 105 10.08 23.50 -4.71
N GLN A 106 10.26 23.80 -6.01
CA GLN A 106 9.29 23.50 -7.08
C GLN A 106 10.01 23.04 -8.35
N PRO A 107 10.50 21.79 -8.42
CA PRO A 107 11.11 21.27 -9.63
C PRO A 107 10.05 21.11 -10.73
N CYS A 108 10.40 21.46 -11.97
CA CYS A 108 9.60 21.10 -13.13
C CYS A 108 9.91 19.63 -13.49
N ILE A 109 8.89 18.77 -13.42
CA ILE A 109 9.03 17.33 -13.68
C ILE A 109 8.23 16.99 -14.94
N ALA A 110 8.90 16.51 -15.98
CA ALA A 110 8.28 15.96 -17.18
C ALA A 110 8.36 14.42 -17.13
N TYR A 111 7.20 13.76 -17.04
CA TYR A 111 7.11 12.30 -17.03
C TYR A 111 6.85 11.79 -18.44
N PHE A 112 7.74 10.95 -18.96
CA PHE A 112 7.61 10.29 -20.26
C PHE A 112 7.49 8.78 -20.07
N SER A 113 6.42 8.18 -20.58
CA SER A 113 6.21 6.73 -20.54
C SER A 113 5.57 6.28 -21.86
N PRO A 114 6.17 5.31 -22.59
CA PRO A 114 5.64 4.86 -23.88
C PRO A 114 4.35 4.02 -23.76
N GLU A 115 4.10 3.34 -22.63
CA GLU A 115 2.91 2.45 -22.45
C GLU A 115 2.29 2.48 -21.02
N PHE A 116 2.53 3.53 -20.22
CA PHE A 116 2.09 3.71 -18.81
C PHE A 116 2.36 2.54 -17.83
N GLY A 117 3.61 2.35 -17.41
CA GLY A 117 4.00 1.37 -16.38
C GLY A 117 4.32 2.02 -15.03
N VAL A 118 3.30 2.25 -14.21
CA VAL A 118 3.44 2.82 -12.85
C VAL A 118 3.28 1.72 -11.79
N ALA A 119 2.29 0.84 -11.97
CA ALA A 119 2.16 -0.45 -11.29
C ALA A 119 1.36 -1.41 -12.20
N ASN A 120 1.54 -2.73 -11.99
CA ASN A 120 0.85 -3.77 -12.78
C ASN A 120 -0.68 -3.82 -12.56
N CYS A 121 -1.19 -3.11 -11.55
CA CYS A 121 -2.60 -3.06 -11.21
C CYS A 121 -3.02 -1.64 -10.81
N LEU A 122 -3.71 -0.95 -11.72
CA LEU A 122 -4.46 0.28 -11.46
C LEU A 122 -5.87 0.12 -12.02
#